data_AF-K9AB65-F1
#
_entry.id   AF-K9AB65-F1
#
_cell.length_a   1.000
_cell.length_b   1.000
_cell.length_c   1.000
_cell.angle_alpha   90.00
_cell.angle_beta   90.00
_cell.angle_gamma   90.00
#
_symmetry.space_group_name_H-M   'P 1'
#
loop_
_entity.id
_entity.type
_entity.pdbx_description
1 polymer ?
#
loop_
_entity_poly.entity_id
_entity_poly.type
_entity_poly.pdbx_seq_one_letter_code
_entity_poly.pdbx_strand_id
1 'polypeptide(L)' 'MDKYLTSNSVCEMFHITKRTLNRWEERTPWGIPFPAPAFGSEGGTMKRYLTSDVIEWENECQKKEQLKKAI' A
#
# COMPACT_ATOMS: atom_id res chain seq x y z
N MET A 1 6.20 -14.53 -6.67
CA MET A 1 5.24 -13.60 -6.05
C MET A 1 3.94 -13.71 -6.82
N ASP A 2 2.82 -13.80 -6.11
CA ASP A 2 1.50 -13.70 -6.76
C ASP A 2 1.37 -12.36 -7.49
N LYS A 3 0.65 -12.37 -8.61
CA LYS A 3 0.41 -11.15 -9.42
C LYS A 3 -0.39 -10.10 -8.64
N TYR A 4 -1.19 -10.55 -7.67
CA TYR A 4 -2.06 -9.70 -6.86
C TYR A 4 -1.90 -10.01 -5.37
N LEU A 5 -1.91 -8.96 -4.56
CA LEU A 5 -1.96 -9.02 -3.11
C LEU A 5 -3.36 -8.69 -2.61
N THR A 6 -3.85 -9.44 -1.62
CA THR A 6 -5.11 -9.09 -0.95
C THR A 6 -4.88 -8.04 0.12
N SER A 7 -5.94 -7.32 0.53
CA SER A 7 -5.85 -6.41 1.70
C SER A 7 -5.25 -7.07 2.94
N ASN A 8 -5.55 -8.36 3.19
CA ASN A 8 -4.98 -9.09 4.32
C ASN A 8 -3.46 -9.24 4.17
N SER A 9 -3.00 -9.68 3.00
CA SER A 9 -1.57 -9.85 2.71
C SER A 9 -0.82 -8.54 2.84
N VAL A 10 -1.39 -7.43 2.35
CA VAL A 10 -0.81 -6.08 2.52
C VAL A 10 -0.75 -5.70 4.00
N CYS A 11 -1.82 -5.92 4.75
CA CYS A 11 -1.84 -5.66 6.19
C CYS A 11 -0.76 -6.44 6.95
N GLU A 12 -0.56 -7.72 6.62
CA GLU A 12 0.50 -8.55 7.20
C GLU A 12 1.89 -8.05 6.82
N MET A 13 2.12 -7.71 5.56
CA MET A 13 3.42 -7.27 5.03
C MET A 13 3.92 -5.99 5.71
N PHE A 14 3.02 -5.03 5.93
CA PHE A 14 3.34 -3.74 6.55
C PHE A 14 3.06 -3.71 8.06
N HIS A 15 2.62 -4.83 8.66
CA HIS A 15 2.18 -4.90 10.06
C HIS A 15 1.15 -3.82 10.43
N ILE A 16 0.19 -3.56 9.53
CA ILE A 16 -0.86 -2.56 9.70
C ILE A 16 -2.24 -3.19 9.78
N THR A 17 -3.23 -2.42 10.23
CA THR A 17 -4.64 -2.83 10.20
C THR A 17 -5.31 -2.42 8.89
N LYS A 18 -6.44 -3.06 8.55
CA LYS A 18 -7.28 -2.67 7.40
C LYS A 18 -7.75 -1.21 7.45
N ARG A 19 -7.97 -0.69 8.66
CA ARG A 19 -8.34 0.72 8.88
C ARG A 19 -7.18 1.65 8.50
N THR A 20 -5.96 1.29 8.86
CA THR A 20 -4.75 2.01 8.45
C THR A 20 -4.56 1.95 6.95
N LEU A 21 -4.76 0.77 6.33
CA LEU A 21 -4.66 0.59 4.89
C LEU A 21 -5.68 1.47 4.14
N ASN A 22 -6.95 1.50 4.56
CA ASN A 22 -7.94 2.39 3.98
C ASN A 22 -7.55 3.87 4.12
N ARG A 23 -7.00 4.27 5.27
CA ARG A 23 -6.50 5.63 5.44
C ARG A 23 -5.32 5.93 4.53
N TRP A 24 -4.46 4.96 4.26
CA TRP A 24 -3.31 5.12 3.37
C TRP A 24 -3.70 5.39 1.91
N GLU A 25 -4.90 4.97 1.48
CA GLU A 25 -5.45 5.36 0.17
C GLU A 25 -5.68 6.87 0.07
N GLU A 26 -5.98 7.54 1.19
CA GLU A 26 -6.18 8.99 1.25
C GLU A 26 -4.93 9.76 1.69
N ARG A 27 -4.23 9.25 2.71
CA ARG A 27 -3.11 9.93 3.38
C ARG A 27 -2.13 8.96 4.02
N THR A 28 -0.87 9.04 3.59
CA THR A 28 0.23 8.26 4.15
C THR A 28 1.24 9.14 4.90
N PRO A 29 2.01 8.58 5.85
CA PRO A 29 3.09 9.29 6.54
C PRO A 29 4.17 9.85 5.59
N TRP A 30 4.38 9.19 4.45
CA TRP A 30 5.37 9.58 3.43
C TRP A 30 4.84 10.63 2.44
N GLY A 31 3.54 10.96 2.50
CA GLY A 31 2.89 11.90 1.59
C GLY A 31 2.76 11.37 0.16
N ILE A 32 2.80 10.04 0.00
CA ILE A 32 2.56 9.34 -1.27
C ILE A 32 1.37 8.41 -1.03
N PRO A 33 0.19 8.64 -1.64
CA PRO A 33 -0.98 7.79 -1.42
C PRO A 33 -0.68 6.34 -1.80
N PHE A 34 -1.22 5.39 -1.05
CA PHE A 34 -1.07 3.97 -1.34
C PHE A 34 -1.77 3.62 -2.67
N PRO A 35 -1.22 2.68 -3.46
CA PRO A 35 -1.79 2.35 -4.76
C PRO A 35 -3.25 1.92 -4.66
N ALA A 36 -4.05 2.38 -5.62
CA ALA A 36 -5.44 1.97 -5.74
C ALA A 36 -5.52 0.46 -6.03
N PRO A 37 -6.53 -0.24 -5.48
CA PRO A 37 -6.70 -1.65 -5.78
C PRO A 37 -7.09 -1.85 -7.25
N ALA A 38 -6.44 -2.81 -7.91
CA ALA A 38 -6.75 -3.21 -9.29
C ALA A 38 -8.15 -3.82 -9.40
N PHE A 39 -8.64 -4.45 -8.33
CA PHE A 39 -10.04 -4.86 -8.21
C PHE A 39 -10.62 -4.26 -6.93
N GLY A 40 -11.56 -3.34 -7.11
CA GLY A 40 -12.34 -2.74 -6.03
C GLY A 40 -13.24 -3.77 -5.33
N SER A 41 -13.65 -3.45 -4.11
CA SER A 41 -14.59 -4.27 -3.36
C SER A 41 -16.03 -3.93 -3.74
N GLU A 42 -16.51 -4.37 -4.90
CA GLU A 42 -17.97 -4.43 -5.11
C GLU A 42 -18.53 -5.54 -4.21
N GLY A 43 -19.41 -5.18 -3.26
CA GLY A 43 -20.20 -6.13 -2.46
C GLY A 43 -19.48 -6.87 -1.33
N GLY A 44 -18.37 -6.35 -0.78
CA GLY A 44 -17.67 -6.96 0.38
C GLY A 44 -16.54 -7.94 0.03
N THR A 45 -16.21 -8.06 -1.26
CA THR A 45 -15.04 -8.83 -1.73
C THR A 45 -13.73 -8.14 -1.34
N MET A 46 -12.69 -8.91 -0.98
CA MET A 46 -11.38 -8.36 -0.61
C MET A 46 -10.76 -7.56 -1.75
N LYS A 47 -10.27 -6.35 -1.44
CA LYS A 47 -9.52 -5.54 -2.41
C LYS A 47 -8.26 -6.29 -2.84
N ARG A 48 -7.95 -6.23 -4.12
CA ARG A 48 -6.74 -6.81 -4.71
C ARG A 48 -5.85 -5.72 -5.28
N TYR A 49 -4.61 -5.68 -4.84
CA TYR A 49 -3.59 -4.73 -5.25
C TYR A 49 -2.62 -5.43 -6.20
N LEU A 50 -2.12 -4.74 -7.22
CA LEU A 50 -1.03 -5.27 -8.03
C LEU A 50 0.25 -5.29 -7.19
N THR A 51 0.93 -6.44 -7.19
CA THR A 51 2.17 -6.59 -6.43
C THR A 51 3.23 -5.60 -6.91
N SER A 52 3.29 -5.35 -8.22
CA SER A 52 4.18 -4.35 -8.83
C SER A 52 3.94 -2.95 -8.28
N ASP A 53 2.69 -2.51 -8.19
CA ASP A 53 2.34 -1.16 -7.70
C ASP A 53 2.71 -1.00 -6.22
N VAL A 54 2.50 -2.04 -5.41
CA VAL A 54 2.86 -2.04 -3.98
C VAL A 54 4.38 -1.94 -3.80
N ILE A 55 5.16 -2.68 -4.60
CA ILE A 55 6.63 -2.64 -4.59
C ILE A 55 7.13 -1.27 -5.06
N GLU A 56 6.56 -0.72 -6.12
CA GLU A 56 6.93 0.61 -6.63
C GLU A 56 6.66 1.69 -5.58
N TRP A 57 5.48 1.64 -4.96
CA TRP A 57 5.12 2.54 -3.87
C TRP A 57 6.07 2.43 -2.68
N GLU A 58 6.43 1.21 -2.25
CA GLU A 58 7.38 0.99 -1.16
C GLU A 58 8.75 1.61 -1.48
N ASN A 59 9.25 1.40 -2.70
CA ASN A 59 10.51 1.98 -3.13
C ASN A 59 10.48 3.52 -3.09
N GLU A 60 9.39 4.14 -3.53
CA GLU A 60 9.24 5.60 -3.47
C GLU A 60 9.16 6.11 -2.02
N CYS A 61 8.48 5.38 -1.12
CA CYS A 61 8.48 5.69 0.31
C CYS A 61 9.87 5.60 0.93
N GLN A 62 10.64 4.55 0.61
CA GLN A 62 12.01 4.38 1.09
C GLN A 62 12.92 5.49 0.58
N LYS A 63 12.85 5.86 -0.70
CA LYS A 63 13.60 6.99 -1.27
C LYS A 63 13.30 8.29 -0.52
N LYS A 64 12.02 8.59 -0.27
CA LYS A 64 11.64 9.79 0.51
C LYS A 64 12.13 9.75 1.94
N GLU A 65 12.14 8.58 2.58
CA GLU A 65 12.66 8.46 3.94
C GLU A 65 14.18 8.66 4.00
N GLN A 66 14.92 8.11 3.03
CA GLN A 66 16.36 8.33 2.91
C GLN A 66 16.68 9.82 2.65
N LEU A 67 15.92 10.49 1.78
CA LEU A 67 16.06 11.92 1.55
C LEU A 67 15.79 12.74 2.81
N LYS A 68 14.80 12.37 3.63
CA LYS A 68 14.53 13.03 4.91
C LYS A 68 15.62 12.81 5.96
N LYS A 69 16.32 11.67 5.92
CA LYS A 69 17.43 11.34 6.83
C LYS A 69 18.76 11.97 6.40
N ALA A 70 18.89 12.38 5.14
CA ALA A 70 20.10 12.98 4.57
C ALA A 70 20.17 14.51 4.71
N ILE A 71 19.17 15.13 5.35
CA ILE A 71 19.08 16.57 5.66
C ILE A 71 19.28 16.75 7.16
#